data_AF-A0A9W9GP98-F1
#
_entry.id   AF-A0A9W9GP98-F1
#
_cell.length_a   1.000
_cell.length_b   1.000
_cell.length_c   1.000
_cell.angle_alpha   90.00
_cell.angle_beta   90.00
_cell.angle_gamma   90.00
#
_symmetry.space_group_name_H-M   'P 1'
#
loop_
_entity.id
_entity.type
_entity.pdbx_description
1 polymer ?
#
loop_
_entity_poly.entity_id
_entity_poly.type
_entity_poly.pdbx_seq_one_letter_code
_entity_poly.pdbx_strand_id
1 'polypeptide(L)'
;MFTSPLTNDPKDMPPGRCLEILWCEAMQNIEAAKGQILVPNNIVQNALGMDNLEEMYRRLRNMNNGTAYMHFDESLGAWCLSTTDKYRNERTPALELKARS
;
A
#
# COMPACT_ATOMS: atom_id res chain seq x y z
N MET A 1 -8.06 19.57 25.61
CA MET A 1 -7.11 20.02 24.58
C MET A 1 -6.85 18.85 23.65
N PHE A 2 -7.37 18.90 22.42
CA PHE A 2 -6.99 17.94 21.38
C PHE A 2 -5.79 18.54 20.64
N THR A 3 -4.62 17.96 20.80
CA THR A 3 -3.45 18.33 20.00
C THR A 3 -3.67 17.80 18.59
N SER A 4 -3.88 18.71 17.64
CA SER A 4 -3.90 18.37 16.21
C SER A 4 -2.50 17.89 15.81
N PRO A 5 -2.32 16.65 15.32
CA PRO A 5 -0.99 16.10 15.05
C PRO A 5 -0.46 16.46 13.65
N LEU A 6 -1.01 17.48 12.98
CA LEU A 6 -0.73 17.76 11.57
C LEU A 6 0.33 18.86 11.33
N THR A 7 1.07 19.27 12.38
CA THR A 7 2.07 20.35 12.28
C THR A 7 3.51 19.86 12.28
N ASN A 8 3.79 18.71 11.66
CA ASN A 8 5.17 18.34 11.32
C ASN A 8 5.26 18.29 9.80
N ASP A 9 6.24 19.02 9.26
CA ASP A 9 6.63 18.97 7.85
C ASP A 9 6.72 17.48 7.44
N PRO A 10 6.17 17.05 6.30
CA PRO A 10 6.23 15.63 5.88
C PRO A 10 7.66 15.09 5.78
N LYS A 11 8.67 15.97 5.79
CA LYS A 11 10.10 15.64 5.88
C LYS A 11 10.56 15.20 7.29
N ASP A 12 9.89 15.64 8.35
CA ASP A 12 10.21 15.31 9.75
C ASP A 12 9.38 14.14 10.29
N MET A 13 8.50 13.58 9.45
CA MET A 13 7.61 12.51 9.86
C MET A 13 8.35 11.16 9.73
N PRO A 14 8.48 10.38 10.82
CA PRO A 14 9.16 9.10 10.76
C PRO A 14 8.40 8.17 9.78
N PRO A 15 9.10 7.32 9.00
CA PRO A 15 8.49 6.52 7.93
C PRO A 15 7.28 5.69 8.37
N GLY A 16 7.31 5.16 9.60
CA GLY A 16 6.18 4.42 10.18
C GLY A 16 4.93 5.27 10.41
N ARG A 17 5.06 6.58 10.66
CA ARG A 17 3.90 7.49 10.78
C ARG A 17 3.35 7.91 9.42
N CYS A 18 4.20 8.08 8.41
CA CYS A 18 3.78 8.28 7.03
C CYS A 18 2.96 7.08 6.52
N LEU A 19 3.42 5.86 6.80
CA LEU A 19 2.71 4.63 6.50
C LEU A 19 1.29 4.64 7.11
N GLU A 20 1.16 4.94 8.40
CA GLU A 20 -0.15 4.92 9.07
C GLU A 20 -1.12 5.96 8.51
N ILE A 21 -0.65 7.15 8.12
CA ILE A 21 -1.50 8.18 7.52
C ILE A 21 -1.96 7.75 6.13
N LEU A 22 -1.01 7.34 5.27
CA LEU A 22 -1.31 6.86 3.91
C LEU A 22 -2.25 5.66 3.94
N TRP A 23 -2.04 4.75 4.89
CA TRP A 23 -2.90 3.60 5.13
C TRP A 23 -4.32 4.01 5.57
N CYS A 24 -4.43 4.90 6.55
CA CYS A 24 -5.73 5.39 7.01
C CYS A 24 -6.53 6.06 5.88
N GLU A 25 -5.87 6.90 5.08
CA GLU A 25 -6.49 7.61 3.96
C GLU A 25 -6.90 6.64 2.83
N ALA A 26 -6.02 5.71 2.48
CA ALA A 26 -6.31 4.69 1.48
C ALA A 26 -7.51 3.81 1.89
N MET A 27 -7.57 3.40 3.16
CA MET A 27 -8.64 2.56 3.67
C MET A 27 -9.98 3.29 3.80
N GLN A 28 -9.99 4.59 4.09
CA GLN A 28 -11.22 5.39 4.08
C GLN A 28 -11.85 5.49 2.69
N ASN A 29 -11.02 5.41 1.64
CA ASN A 29 -11.46 5.58 0.25
C ASN A 29 -11.54 4.26 -0.53
N ILE A 30 -11.24 3.12 0.10
CA ILE A 30 -11.07 1.85 -0.62
C ILE A 30 -12.35 1.39 -1.33
N GLU A 31 -13.53 1.59 -0.73
CA GLU A 31 -14.81 1.23 -1.34
C GLU A 31 -15.11 2.10 -2.57
N ALA A 32 -14.88 3.41 -2.46
CA ALA A 32 -15.03 4.35 -3.56
C ALA A 32 -14.03 4.05 -4.70
N ALA A 33 -12.83 3.61 -4.34
CA ALA A 33 -11.79 3.18 -5.27
C ALA A 33 -11.97 1.72 -5.76
N LYS A 34 -13.15 1.11 -5.52
CA LYS A 34 -13.48 -0.26 -5.98
C LYS A 34 -12.46 -1.30 -5.52
N GLY A 35 -11.93 -1.17 -4.32
CA GLY A 35 -10.94 -2.11 -3.79
C GLY A 35 -9.54 -1.93 -4.36
N GLN A 36 -9.17 -0.74 -4.80
CA GLN A 36 -7.84 -0.43 -5.34
C GLN A 36 -7.19 0.71 -4.56
N ILE A 37 -5.91 0.54 -4.24
CA ILE A 37 -5.05 1.55 -3.63
C ILE A 37 -3.89 1.77 -4.59
N LEU A 38 -3.73 3.00 -5.07
CA LEU A 38 -2.61 3.39 -5.92
C LEU A 38 -1.59 4.17 -5.09
N VAL A 39 -0.35 3.70 -5.08
CA VAL A 39 0.77 4.33 -4.39
C VAL A 39 1.81 4.73 -5.44
N PRO A 40 1.92 6.02 -5.79
CA PRO A 40 2.88 6.48 -6.80
C PRO A 40 4.32 6.07 -6.47
N ASN A 41 5.10 5.67 -7.48
CA ASN A 41 6.46 5.15 -7.28
C ASN A 41 7.39 6.16 -6.61
N ASN A 42 7.21 7.44 -6.91
CA ASN A 42 7.98 8.52 -6.26
C ASN A 42 7.68 8.60 -4.75
N ILE A 43 6.45 8.29 -4.31
CA ILE A 43 6.13 8.22 -2.88
C ILE A 43 6.77 6.97 -2.25
N VAL A 44 6.76 5.85 -2.98
CA VAL A 44 7.44 4.62 -2.55
C VAL A 44 8.95 4.84 -2.40
N GLN A 45 9.60 5.50 -3.36
CA GLN A 45 11.04 5.72 -3.30
C GLN A 45 11.48 6.78 -2.28
N ASN A 46 10.67 7.82 -2.05
CA ASN A 46 11.11 8.98 -1.27
C ASN A 46 10.58 9.03 0.17
N ALA A 47 9.45 8.37 0.47
CA ALA A 47 8.77 8.54 1.76
C ALA A 47 8.36 7.22 2.40
N LEU A 48 7.81 6.28 1.61
CA LEU A 48 7.26 5.04 2.15
C LEU A 48 8.34 3.96 2.27
N GLY A 49 9.13 3.73 1.23
CA GLY A 49 10.00 2.56 1.11
C GLY A 49 9.23 1.29 0.72
N MET A 50 9.93 0.35 0.09
CA MET A 50 9.35 -0.93 -0.33
C MET A 50 8.86 -1.78 0.84
N ASP A 51 9.59 -1.81 1.96
CA ASP A 51 9.21 -2.59 3.15
C ASP A 51 7.83 -2.17 3.71
N ASN A 52 7.56 -0.85 3.73
CA ASN A 52 6.29 -0.33 4.21
C ASN A 52 5.16 -0.53 3.19
N LEU A 53 5.46 -0.50 1.88
CA LEU A 53 4.50 -0.87 0.84
C LEU A 53 4.08 -2.35 0.96
N GLU A 54 5.05 -3.24 1.19
CA GLU A 54 4.79 -4.67 1.43
C GLU A 54 3.98 -4.90 2.70
N GLU A 55 4.23 -4.11 3.75
CA GLU A 55 3.42 -4.13 4.97
C GLU A 55 1.97 -3.67 4.71
N MET A 56 1.75 -2.60 3.92
CA MET A 56 0.40 -2.22 3.49
C MET A 56 -0.29 -3.36 2.74
N TYR A 57 0.42 -4.01 1.83
CA TYR A 57 -0.09 -5.17 1.10
C TYR A 57 -0.47 -6.33 2.03
N ARG A 58 0.39 -6.66 3.00
CA ARG A 58 0.13 -7.71 3.98
C ARG A 58 -1.11 -7.41 4.82
N ARG A 59 -1.25 -6.16 5.29
CA ARG A 59 -2.44 -5.71 6.02
C ARG A 59 -3.70 -5.82 5.15
N LEU A 60 -3.62 -5.40 3.89
CA LEU A 60 -4.74 -5.50 2.94
C LEU A 60 -5.16 -6.95 2.71
N ARG A 61 -4.17 -7.83 2.51
CA ARG A 61 -4.38 -9.26 2.34
C ARG A 61 -5.04 -9.89 3.57
N ASN A 62 -4.62 -9.52 4.77
CA ASN A 62 -5.19 -10.03 6.02
C ASN A 62 -6.64 -9.58 6.20
N MET A 63 -6.98 -8.32 5.86
CA MET A 63 -8.35 -7.84 5.94
C MET A 63 -9.28 -8.50 4.92
N ASN A 64 -8.76 -8.90 3.76
CA ASN A 64 -9.56 -9.50 2.69
C ASN A 64 -9.42 -11.04 2.64
N ASN A 65 -9.38 -11.68 3.81
CA ASN A 65 -9.34 -13.14 3.97
C ASN A 65 -8.25 -13.84 3.13
N GLY A 66 -7.06 -13.24 3.07
CA GLY A 66 -5.91 -13.79 2.34
C GLY A 66 -5.86 -13.40 0.86
N THR A 67 -6.85 -12.66 0.36
CA THR A 67 -6.99 -12.31 -1.06
C THR A 67 -6.64 -10.85 -1.31
N ALA A 68 -5.42 -10.57 -1.72
CA ALA A 68 -5.04 -9.27 -2.25
C ALA A 68 -3.92 -9.43 -3.28
N TYR A 69 -3.84 -8.48 -4.20
CA TYR A 69 -2.85 -8.43 -5.27
C TYR A 69 -2.03 -7.15 -5.14
N MET A 70 -0.74 -7.24 -5.45
CA MET A 70 0.15 -6.08 -5.56
C MET A 70 0.88 -6.17 -6.89
N HIS A 71 0.84 -5.11 -7.69
CA HIS A 71 1.59 -5.03 -8.93
C HIS A 71 2.06 -3.60 -9.18
N PHE A 72 3.08 -3.45 -10.02
CA PHE A 72 3.52 -2.16 -10.50
C PHE A 72 2.87 -1.88 -11.86
N ASP A 73 2.15 -0.77 -11.97
CA ASP A 73 1.59 -0.28 -13.22
C ASP A 73 2.55 0.74 -13.83
N GLU A 74 3.27 0.33 -14.88
CA GLU A 74 4.24 1.18 -15.59
C GLU A 74 3.58 2.37 -16.29
N SER A 75 2.31 2.24 -16.72
CA SER A 75 1.58 3.29 -17.42
C SER A 75 1.20 4.44 -16.47
N LEU A 76 0.97 4.11 -15.20
CA LEU A 76 0.65 5.05 -14.14
C LEU A 76 1.88 5.44 -13.30
N GLY A 77 2.98 4.70 -13.42
CA GLY A 77 4.15 4.86 -12.57
C GLY A 77 3.82 4.66 -11.09
N ALA A 78 2.95 3.70 -10.77
CA ALA A 78 2.40 3.50 -9.43
C ALA A 78 2.29 2.02 -9.05
N TRP A 79 2.43 1.73 -7.76
CA TRP A 79 2.11 0.45 -7.17
C TRP A 79 0.61 0.35 -6.88
N CYS A 80 -0.03 -0.67 -7.42
CA CYS A 80 -1.44 -0.95 -7.22
C CYS A 80 -1.60 -2.10 -6.23
N LEU A 81 -2.30 -1.86 -5.13
CA LEU A 81 -2.76 -2.87 -4.19
C LEU A 81 -4.26 -3.06 -4.39
N SER A 82 -4.70 -4.27 -4.74
CA SER A 82 -6.12 -4.52 -5.00
C SER A 82 -6.67 -5.72 -4.25
N THR A 83 -7.89 -5.58 -3.73
CA THR A 83 -8.71 -6.68 -3.18
C THR A 83 -9.57 -7.36 -4.24
N THR A 84 -9.56 -6.86 -5.48
CA THR A 84 -10.40 -7.38 -6.57
C THR A 84 -9.64 -8.34 -7.47
N ASP A 85 -10.34 -9.40 -7.90
CA ASP A 85 -9.82 -10.47 -8.77
C ASP A 85 -9.45 -10.00 -10.19
N LYS A 86 -9.74 -8.74 -10.54
CA LYS A 86 -9.49 -8.20 -11.89
C LYS A 86 -8.03 -8.33 -12.33
N TYR A 87 -7.10 -8.39 -11.38
CA TYR A 87 -5.66 -8.56 -11.63
C TYR A 87 -5.13 -9.97 -11.31
N ARG A 88 -6.00 -10.95 -11.01
CA ARG A 88 -5.57 -12.34 -10.73
C ARG A 88 -4.80 -12.98 -11.89
N ASN A 89 -5.10 -12.56 -13.12
CA ASN A 89 -4.47 -13.07 -14.34
C ASN A 89 -3.29 -12.22 -14.84
N GLU A 90 -3.14 -10.99 -14.36
CA GLU A 90 -1.93 -10.20 -14.60
C GLU A 90 -0.93 -10.62 -13.56
N ARG A 91 -0.16 -11.67 -13.89
CA ARG A 91 0.85 -12.30 -13.03
C ARG A 91 1.50 -11.28 -12.12
N THR A 92 1.00 -11.20 -10.88
CA THR A 92 1.83 -10.90 -9.74
C THR A 92 3.03 -11.84 -9.90
N PRO A 93 4.27 -11.36 -10.09
CA PRO A 93 5.40 -12.23 -9.79
C PRO A 93 5.14 -12.59 -8.35
N ALA A 94 4.68 -13.83 -8.13
CA ALA A 94 4.56 -14.36 -6.81
C ALA A 94 5.96 -14.10 -6.24
N LEU A 95 6.04 -13.21 -5.25
CA LEU A 95 6.91 -13.50 -4.13
C LEU A 95 6.38 -14.83 -3.60
N GLU A 96 6.75 -15.91 -4.29
CA GLU A 96 7.14 -17.13 -3.66
C GLU A 96 8.22 -16.68 -2.68
N LEU A 97 7.77 -16.26 -1.49
CA LEU A 97 8.43 -16.67 -0.28
C LEU A 97 8.53 -18.18 -0.41
N LYS A 98 9.61 -18.62 -1.05
CA LYS A 98 10.18 -19.93 -0.85
C LYS A 98 10.52 -19.96 0.64
N ALA A 99 9.51 -20.32 1.43
CA ALA A 99 9.73 -21.11 2.63
C ALA A 99 10.34 -22.43 2.14
N ARG A 100 11.63 -22.38 1.82
CA ARG A 100 12.46 -23.56 1.62
C ARG A 100 13.04 -23.89 2.99
N SER A 101 12.58 -25.04 3.46
CA SER A 101 13.17 -25.93 4.47
C SER A 101 13.00 -25.53 5.93
#